data_AF-G0V2I9-F1
#
_entry.id   AF-G0V2I9-F1
#
_cell.length_a   1.000
_cell.length_b   1.000
_cell.length_c   1.000
_cell.angle_alpha   90.00
_cell.angle_beta   90.00
_cell.angle_gamma   90.00
#
_symmetry.space_group_name_H-M   'P 1'
#
loop_
_entity.id
_entity.type
_entity.pdbx_description
1 polymer ?
#
loop_
_entity_poly.entity_id
_entity_poly.type
_entity_poly.pdbx_seq_one_letter_code
_entity_poly.pdbx_strand_id
1 'polypeptide(L)'
;MSRVTLDPIYVTFRNDDPSMAPSCMVDGDPNTFVLTTGGFPQEVILTVGSAAMANISSITVILHDAKEVLVERCTSALPTKFDLVSKLSLERSGSNEKQKERLTLDPNGDGRGIRFLRLRLLSAYSQFVGIFGIEAEGEESQQRVAVMESNPEVMM
;
A
#
# COMPACT_ATOMS: atom_id res chain seq x y z
N MET A 1 -3.67 -7.14 16.72
CA MET A 1 -2.81 -7.15 15.51
C MET A 1 -2.11 -5.81 15.44
N SER A 2 -0.87 -5.78 14.98
CA SER A 2 -0.03 -4.57 14.98
C SER A 2 -0.17 -3.81 13.66
N ARG A 3 0.05 -2.49 13.70
CA ARG A 3 0.19 -1.68 12.49
C ARG A 3 1.44 -2.14 11.74
N VAL A 4 1.29 -2.40 10.44
CA VAL A 4 2.40 -2.70 9.54
C VAL A 4 2.86 -1.40 8.89
N THR A 5 4.17 -1.15 8.86
CA THR A 5 4.70 0.04 8.21
C THR A 5 4.56 -0.07 6.70
N LEU A 6 4.24 1.06 6.06
CA LEU A 6 4.13 1.17 4.61
C LEU A 6 5.01 2.32 4.17
N ASP A 7 5.71 2.16 3.05
CA ASP A 7 6.53 3.22 2.47
C ASP A 7 6.26 3.35 0.97
N PRO A 8 5.86 4.53 0.46
CA PRO A 8 5.64 4.76 -0.96
C PRO A 8 6.95 4.79 -1.74
N ILE A 9 7.13 3.81 -2.62
CA ILE A 9 8.34 3.67 -3.44
C ILE A 9 8.12 4.12 -4.88
N TYR A 10 6.87 4.24 -5.31
CA TYR A 10 6.53 4.66 -6.67
C TYR A 10 5.13 5.28 -6.72
N VAL A 11 5.02 6.37 -7.47
CA VAL A 11 3.76 7.02 -7.82
C VAL A 11 3.79 7.45 -9.29
N THR A 12 2.65 7.36 -9.96
CA THR A 12 2.50 7.78 -11.37
C THR A 12 2.20 9.27 -11.56
N PHE A 13 1.73 9.92 -10.50
CA PHE A 13 1.48 11.36 -10.47
C PHE A 13 2.61 12.06 -9.72
N ARG A 14 2.80 13.35 -10.02
CA ARG A 14 3.83 14.16 -9.39
C ARG A 14 3.21 15.44 -8.84
N ASN A 15 3.54 15.73 -7.59
CA ASN A 15 3.25 17.01 -6.98
C ASN A 15 4.58 17.63 -6.53
N ASP A 16 4.84 18.87 -6.92
CA ASP A 16 6.05 19.59 -6.54
C ASP A 16 5.88 20.38 -5.23
N ASP A 17 4.67 20.39 -4.65
CA ASP A 17 4.42 20.94 -3.32
C ASP A 17 4.93 19.96 -2.24
N PRO A 18 5.93 20.36 -1.42
CA PRO A 18 6.45 19.51 -0.35
C PRO A 18 5.41 19.11 0.70
N SER A 19 4.31 19.86 0.84
CA SER A 19 3.21 19.54 1.76
C SER A 19 2.33 18.38 1.27
N MET A 20 2.49 17.96 0.01
CA MET A 20 1.79 16.84 -0.62
C MET A 20 2.78 15.75 -1.07
N ALA A 21 3.85 15.54 -0.29
CA ALA A 21 4.80 14.48 -0.53
C ALA A 21 4.15 13.09 -0.42
N PRO A 22 4.61 12.06 -1.18
CA PRO A 22 4.04 10.72 -1.12
C PRO A 22 3.92 10.13 0.29
N SER A 23 4.84 10.47 1.19
CA SER A 23 4.83 10.05 2.59
C SER A 23 3.56 10.44 3.34
N CYS A 24 2.86 11.50 2.93
CA CYS A 24 1.56 11.90 3.49
C CYS A 24 0.47 10.83 3.31
N MET A 25 0.65 9.87 2.41
CA MET A 25 -0.29 8.75 2.28
C MET A 25 -0.17 7.73 3.42
N VAL A 26 0.90 7.75 4.23
CA VAL A 26 1.19 6.69 5.23
C VAL A 26 1.61 7.23 6.60
N ASP A 27 1.70 8.55 6.78
CA ASP A 27 2.14 9.21 8.01
C ASP A 27 1.13 9.06 9.16
N GLY A 28 -0.15 8.81 8.84
CA GLY A 28 -1.23 8.69 9.80
C GLY A 28 -1.79 10.02 10.29
N ASP A 29 -1.38 11.15 9.70
CA ASP A 29 -1.96 12.46 9.99
C ASP A 29 -3.23 12.65 9.13
N PRO A 30 -4.43 12.79 9.74
CA PRO A 30 -5.64 13.00 8.97
C PRO A 30 -5.68 14.35 8.25
N ASN A 31 -4.76 15.28 8.48
CA ASN A 31 -4.76 16.60 7.85
C ASN A 31 -3.81 16.69 6.65
N THR A 32 -2.93 15.70 6.46
CA THR A 32 -2.06 15.62 5.29
C THR A 32 -2.74 14.79 4.21
N PHE A 33 -2.39 15.06 2.96
CA PHE A 33 -2.89 14.30 1.81
C PHE A 33 -2.01 14.51 0.60
N VAL A 34 -2.18 13.64 -0.38
CA VAL A 34 -1.62 13.84 -1.72
C VAL A 34 -2.74 13.98 -2.70
N LEU A 35 -2.65 15.00 -3.55
CA LEU A 35 -3.56 15.20 -4.66
C LEU A 35 -2.95 14.59 -5.93
N THR A 36 -3.73 13.80 -6.65
CA THR A 36 -3.28 13.28 -7.94
C THR A 36 -3.38 14.32 -9.05
N THR A 37 -2.67 14.10 -10.17
CA THR A 37 -2.63 15.06 -11.30
C THR A 37 -3.70 14.82 -12.36
N GLY A 38 -4.66 13.93 -12.10
CA GLY A 38 -5.64 13.46 -13.08
C GLY A 38 -5.06 12.62 -14.22
N GLY A 39 -5.92 12.18 -15.14
CA GLY A 39 -5.55 11.25 -16.21
C GLY A 39 -5.39 9.82 -15.68
N PHE A 40 -6.51 9.13 -15.46
CA PHE A 40 -6.54 7.75 -14.98
C PHE A 40 -6.17 6.75 -16.10
N PRO A 41 -5.55 5.60 -15.77
CA PRO A 41 -5.28 5.10 -14.43
C PRO A 41 -4.04 5.73 -13.78
N GLN A 42 -4.09 5.85 -12.45
CA GLN A 42 -2.95 6.26 -11.63
C GLN A 42 -2.64 5.20 -10.59
N GLU A 43 -1.37 5.00 -10.31
CA GLU A 43 -0.88 3.94 -9.46
C GLU A 43 0.05 4.46 -8.36
N VAL A 44 -0.06 3.84 -7.19
CA VAL A 44 0.84 3.98 -6.04
C VAL A 44 1.34 2.60 -5.69
N ILE A 45 2.65 2.41 -5.55
CA ILE A 45 3.25 1.18 -5.04
C ILE A 45 3.89 1.48 -3.69
N LEU A 46 3.53 0.67 -2.71
CA LEU A 46 4.03 0.72 -1.34
C LEU A 46 4.85 -0.53 -1.07
N THR A 47 6.02 -0.38 -0.45
CA THR A 47 6.69 -1.51 0.21
C THR A 47 6.07 -1.74 1.59
N VAL A 48 6.01 -3.01 2.01
CA VAL A 48 5.37 -3.44 3.25
C VAL A 48 6.43 -3.87 4.26
N GLY A 49 6.36 -3.27 5.44
CA GLY A 49 7.16 -3.61 6.60
C GLY A 49 8.63 -3.19 6.49
N SER A 50 9.32 -3.23 7.63
CA SER A 50 10.78 -3.19 7.69
C SER A 50 11.42 -4.57 7.44
N ALA A 51 10.62 -5.65 7.63
CA ALA A 51 11.06 -7.04 7.70
C ALA A 51 10.99 -7.82 6.36
N ALA A 52 10.98 -7.13 5.23
CA ALA A 52 10.92 -7.67 3.87
C ALA A 52 9.61 -8.36 3.45
N MET A 53 8.74 -8.81 4.37
CA MET A 53 7.35 -9.21 4.09
C MET A 53 6.46 -9.17 5.35
N ALA A 54 5.14 -9.06 5.17
CA ALA A 54 4.16 -9.17 6.24
C ALA A 54 2.93 -10.02 5.86
N ASN A 55 2.31 -10.63 6.86
CA ASN A 55 0.98 -11.23 6.74
C ASN A 55 -0.06 -10.18 7.14
N ILE A 56 -0.74 -9.61 6.16
CA ILE A 56 -1.70 -8.51 6.34
C ILE A 56 -3.09 -9.09 6.61
N SER A 57 -3.74 -8.61 7.67
CA SER A 57 -5.12 -8.96 8.03
C SER A 57 -6.13 -7.91 7.58
N SER A 58 -5.70 -6.65 7.44
CA SER A 58 -6.56 -5.62 6.88
C SER A 58 -5.79 -4.48 6.24
N ILE A 59 -6.40 -3.91 5.20
CA ILE A 59 -5.92 -2.70 4.51
C ILE A 59 -7.04 -1.66 4.60
N THR A 60 -6.71 -0.47 5.07
CA THR A 60 -7.62 0.68 5.07
C THR A 60 -7.14 1.71 4.07
N VAL A 61 -8.03 2.18 3.21
CA VAL A 61 -7.76 3.30 2.29
C VAL A 61 -8.70 4.46 2.60
N ILE A 62 -8.14 5.67 2.63
CA ILE A 62 -8.84 6.91 2.95
C ILE A 62 -8.65 7.84 1.76
N LEU A 63 -9.72 8.07 1.01
CA LEU A 63 -9.72 8.76 -0.28
C LEU A 63 -10.77 9.87 -0.33
N HIS A 64 -10.75 10.68 -1.38
CA HIS A 64 -11.80 11.63 -1.73
C HIS A 64 -11.98 11.68 -3.25
N ASP A 65 -13.25 11.73 -3.68
CA ASP A 65 -13.69 11.74 -5.08
C ASP A 65 -13.22 10.54 -5.93
N ALA A 66 -12.69 9.47 -5.33
CA ALA A 66 -12.36 8.24 -6.05
C ALA A 66 -13.63 7.45 -6.40
N LYS A 67 -13.62 6.72 -7.52
CA LYS A 67 -14.78 5.92 -7.99
C LYS A 67 -14.44 4.43 -8.10
N GLU A 68 -13.48 4.08 -8.96
CA GLU A 68 -13.03 2.69 -9.10
C GLU A 68 -11.57 2.58 -8.69
N VAL A 69 -11.30 1.72 -7.71
CA VAL A 69 -9.96 1.52 -7.15
C VAL A 69 -9.64 0.03 -7.08
N LEU A 70 -8.45 -0.37 -7.52
CA LEU A 70 -7.94 -1.72 -7.30
C LEU A 70 -6.91 -1.71 -6.17
N VAL A 71 -7.03 -2.68 -5.29
CA VAL A 71 -6.00 -3.04 -4.32
C VAL A 71 -5.40 -4.35 -4.77
N GLU A 72 -4.09 -4.36 -4.97
CA GLU A 72 -3.35 -5.50 -5.47
C GLU A 72 -2.12 -5.75 -4.61
N ARG A 73 -1.61 -6.97 -4.63
CA ARG A 73 -0.47 -7.41 -3.81
C ARG A 73 0.63 -8.01 -4.67
N CYS A 74 1.86 -7.93 -4.18
CA CYS A 74 3.00 -8.66 -4.71
C CYS A 74 3.75 -9.34 -3.57
N THR A 75 3.99 -10.64 -3.72
CA THR A 75 4.75 -11.48 -2.77
C THR A 75 6.18 -11.76 -3.25
N SER A 76 6.49 -11.38 -4.49
CA SER A 76 7.81 -11.52 -5.10
C SER A 76 8.79 -10.49 -4.54
N ALA A 77 10.09 -10.80 -4.59
CA ALA A 77 11.15 -9.92 -4.09
C ALA A 77 11.23 -8.56 -4.82
N LEU A 78 10.68 -8.47 -6.04
CA LEU A 78 10.61 -7.26 -6.84
C LEU A 78 9.15 -6.97 -7.24
N PRO A 79 8.73 -5.69 -7.30
CA PRO A 79 7.35 -5.28 -7.61
C PRO A 79 7.02 -5.41 -9.11
N THR A 80 7.03 -6.65 -9.62
CA THR A 80 6.92 -6.95 -11.06
C THR A 80 5.59 -7.57 -11.45
N LYS A 81 5.01 -8.39 -10.57
CA LYS A 81 3.73 -9.05 -10.78
C LYS A 81 2.82 -8.79 -9.58
N PHE A 82 1.67 -8.19 -9.86
CA PHE A 82 0.66 -7.89 -8.87
C PHE A 82 -0.58 -8.75 -9.11
N ASP A 83 -1.07 -9.37 -8.06
CA ASP A 83 -2.31 -10.15 -8.05
C ASP A 83 -3.42 -9.32 -7.38
N LEU A 84 -4.62 -9.37 -7.95
CA LEU A 84 -5.77 -8.61 -7.45
C LEU A 84 -6.20 -9.12 -6.07
N VAL A 85 -6.32 -8.21 -5.11
CA VAL A 85 -6.85 -8.48 -3.77
C VAL A 85 -8.31 -8.05 -3.71
N SER A 86 -8.61 -6.83 -4.15
CA SER A 86 -9.98 -6.32 -4.15
C SER A 86 -10.19 -5.25 -5.21
N LYS A 87 -11.43 -5.19 -5.73
CA LYS A 87 -11.93 -4.08 -6.54
C LYS A 87 -12.94 -3.30 -5.70
N LEU A 88 -12.60 -2.06 -5.38
CA LEU A 88 -13.45 -1.12 -4.67
C LEU A 88 -14.24 -0.27 -5.66
N SER A 89 -15.56 -0.20 -5.47
CA SER A 89 -16.44 0.74 -6.16
C SER A 89 -17.01 1.70 -5.13
N LEU A 90 -16.49 2.91 -5.10
CA LEU A 90 -16.77 3.90 -4.05
C LEU A 90 -17.91 4.80 -4.48
N GLU A 91 -18.84 5.05 -3.56
CA GLU A 91 -19.86 6.08 -3.75
C GLU A 91 -19.23 7.46 -3.59
N ARG A 92 -19.76 8.45 -4.33
CA ARG A 92 -19.30 9.82 -4.18
C ARG A 92 -19.69 10.33 -2.80
N SER A 93 -18.70 10.76 -2.02
CA SER A 93 -18.90 11.40 -0.72
C SER A 93 -19.29 12.88 -0.88
N GLY A 94 -19.80 13.49 0.19
CA GLY A 94 -20.03 14.94 0.22
C GLY A 94 -18.74 15.73 -0.04
N SER A 95 -18.85 17.02 -0.37
CA SER A 95 -17.72 17.85 -0.82
C SER A 95 -16.52 17.84 0.14
N ASN A 96 -16.74 17.66 1.44
CA ASN A 96 -15.70 17.61 2.47
C ASN A 96 -15.58 16.26 3.20
N GLU A 97 -16.23 15.21 2.69
CA GLU A 97 -16.28 13.91 3.35
C GLU A 97 -15.27 12.94 2.72
N LYS A 98 -14.52 12.23 3.56
CA LYS A 98 -13.55 11.23 3.12
C LYS A 98 -14.24 9.87 2.94
N GLN A 99 -13.89 9.20 1.85
CA GLN A 99 -14.26 7.81 1.59
C GLN A 99 -13.27 6.92 2.36
N LYS A 100 -13.74 6.21 3.38
CA LYS A 100 -12.91 5.29 4.17
C LYS A 100 -13.38 3.87 3.93
N GLU A 101 -12.56 3.08 3.25
CA GLU A 101 -12.81 1.66 3.03
C GLU A 101 -11.81 0.80 3.78
N ARG A 102 -12.33 -0.24 4.45
CA ARG A 102 -11.51 -1.24 5.14
C ARG A 102 -11.73 -2.60 4.50
N LEU A 103 -10.65 -3.16 3.98
CA LEU A 103 -10.57 -4.50 3.44
C LEU A 103 -10.06 -5.45 4.52
N THR A 104 -10.77 -6.53 4.76
CA THR A 104 -10.30 -7.64 5.61
C THR A 104 -9.74 -8.73 4.71
N LEU A 105 -8.52 -9.16 4.99
CA LEU A 105 -7.80 -10.19 4.24
C LEU A 105 -7.55 -11.41 5.14
N ASP A 106 -7.58 -12.61 4.56
CA ASP A 106 -7.10 -13.80 5.24
C ASP A 106 -5.56 -13.79 5.30
N PRO A 107 -4.93 -13.70 6.49
CA PRO A 107 -3.48 -13.69 6.62
C PRO A 107 -2.79 -14.96 6.10
N ASN A 108 -3.53 -16.06 5.94
CA ASN A 108 -3.03 -17.32 5.36
C ASN A 108 -3.29 -17.45 3.85
N GLY A 109 -4.16 -16.60 3.30
CA GLY A 109 -4.54 -16.56 1.89
C GLY A 109 -3.99 -15.30 1.21
N ASP A 110 -4.88 -14.38 0.84
CA ASP A 110 -4.52 -13.15 0.13
C ASP A 110 -3.64 -12.22 0.95
N GLY A 111 -3.78 -12.23 2.27
CA GLY A 111 -2.95 -11.46 3.19
C GLY A 111 -1.52 -11.99 3.36
N ARG A 112 -1.21 -13.20 2.90
CA ARG A 112 0.04 -13.90 3.23
C ARG A 112 1.25 -13.36 2.48
N GLY A 113 2.33 -13.10 3.21
CA GLY A 113 3.67 -12.85 2.67
C GLY A 113 3.76 -11.66 1.70
N ILE A 114 2.94 -10.64 1.92
CA ILE A 114 2.90 -9.45 1.07
C ILE A 114 4.19 -8.65 1.27
N ARG A 115 4.84 -8.30 0.17
CA ARG A 115 6.05 -7.46 0.12
C ARG A 115 5.75 -6.07 -0.42
N PHE A 116 4.87 -6.00 -1.41
CA PHE A 116 4.41 -4.74 -1.97
C PHE A 116 2.90 -4.72 -2.12
N LEU A 117 2.32 -3.54 -1.93
CA LEU A 117 0.94 -3.25 -2.25
C LEU A 117 0.90 -2.29 -3.42
N ARG A 118 -0.09 -2.45 -4.30
CA ARG A 118 -0.38 -1.48 -5.35
C ARG A 118 -1.81 -1.01 -5.25
N LEU A 119 -1.98 0.30 -5.17
CA LEU A 119 -3.27 0.96 -5.27
C LEU A 119 -3.39 1.53 -6.69
N ARG A 120 -4.39 1.10 -7.46
CA ARG A 120 -4.67 1.67 -8.79
C ARG A 120 -6.00 2.41 -8.78
N LEU A 121 -5.94 3.72 -8.96
CA LEU A 121 -7.09 4.58 -9.20
C LEU A 121 -7.46 4.48 -10.68
N LEU A 122 -8.53 3.76 -11.00
CA LEU A 122 -8.99 3.56 -12.39
C LEU A 122 -9.91 4.67 -12.86
N SER A 123 -10.68 5.26 -11.96
CA SER A 123 -11.55 6.41 -12.25
C SER A 123 -11.94 7.17 -10.99
N ALA A 124 -12.41 8.39 -11.17
CA ALA A 124 -12.85 9.30 -10.12
C ALA A 124 -14.11 10.07 -10.56
N TYR A 125 -14.77 10.72 -9.59
CA TYR A 125 -15.90 11.63 -9.83
C TYR A 125 -15.44 13.05 -10.21
N SER A 126 -14.16 13.36 -10.00
CA SER A 126 -13.50 14.60 -10.39
C SER A 126 -12.22 14.31 -11.18
N GLN A 127 -11.54 15.35 -11.65
CA GLN A 127 -10.26 15.22 -12.33
C GLN A 127 -9.15 14.72 -11.40
N PHE A 128 -9.26 14.99 -10.10
CA PHE A 128 -8.25 14.67 -9.11
C PHE A 128 -8.83 13.80 -8.00
N VAL A 129 -7.99 12.96 -7.41
CA VAL A 129 -8.30 12.18 -6.21
C VAL A 129 -7.44 12.68 -5.08
N GLY A 130 -8.03 12.88 -3.90
CA GLY A 130 -7.29 13.09 -2.66
C GLY A 130 -6.99 11.76 -2.00
N ILE A 131 -5.73 11.48 -1.69
CA ILE A 131 -5.30 10.30 -0.92
C ILE A 131 -4.86 10.79 0.46
N PHE A 132 -5.62 10.47 1.49
CA PHE A 132 -5.40 10.91 2.87
C PHE A 132 -4.76 9.84 3.75
N GLY A 133 -4.75 8.59 3.32
CA GLY A 133 -4.23 7.52 4.15
C GLY A 133 -4.35 6.15 3.51
N ILE A 134 -3.29 5.37 3.66
CA ILE A 134 -3.23 3.95 3.37
C ILE A 134 -2.61 3.31 4.59
N GLU A 135 -3.36 2.40 5.22
CA GLU A 135 -2.97 1.75 6.46
C GLU A 135 -3.04 0.24 6.28
N ALA A 136 -2.12 -0.48 6.90
CA ALA A 136 -2.14 -1.93 6.96
C ALA A 136 -2.01 -2.40 8.41
N GLU A 137 -2.76 -3.45 8.75
CA GLU A 137 -2.63 -4.18 10.01
C GLU A 137 -2.27 -5.63 9.71
N GLY A 138 -1.46 -6.23 10.58
CA GLY A 138 -0.98 -7.59 10.38
C GLY A 138 0.19 -7.95 11.28
N GLU A 139 0.93 -8.97 10.85
CA GLU A 139 2.14 -9.48 11.50
C GLU A 139 3.33 -9.41 10.53
N GLU A 140 4.36 -8.66 10.90
CA GLU A 140 5.61 -8.63 10.15
C GLU A 140 6.36 -9.95 10.36
N SER A 141 6.70 -10.63 9.26
CA SER A 141 7.46 -11.88 9.33
C SER A 141 8.95 -11.58 9.14
N GLN A 142 9.73 -11.64 10.21
CA GLN A 142 11.19 -11.60 10.10
C GLN A 142 11.67 -12.87 9.38
N GLN A 143 12.11 -12.74 8.12
CA GLN A 143 12.92 -13.80 7.53
C GLN A 143 14.24 -13.86 8.31
N ARG A 144 14.38 -14.86 9.19
CA ARG A 144 15.70 -15.28 9.68
C ARG A 144 16.51 -15.68 8.46
N VAL A 145 17.38 -14.80 8.01
CA VAL A 145 18.47 -15.18 7.11
C VAL A 145 19.33 -16.14 7.92
N ALA A 146 19.13 -17.44 7.71
CA ALA A 146 20.07 -18.44 8.19
C ALA A 146 21.35 -18.22 7.39
N VAL A 147 22.27 -17.42 7.94
CA VAL A 147 23.66 -17.40 7.48
C VAL A 147 24.17 -18.80 7.77
N MET A 148 24.20 -19.64 6.74
CA MET A 148 24.86 -20.92 6.79
C MET A 148 26.36 -20.61 6.85
N GLU A 149 26.88 -20.44 8.06
CA GLU A 149 28.31 -20.41 8.31
C GLU A 149 28.87 -21.76 7.88
N SER A 150 29.38 -21.81 6.65
CA SER A 150 30.21 -22.89 6.16
C SER A 150 31.47 -22.91 7.02
N ASN A 151 31.49 -23.82 7.99
CA ASN A 151 32.64 -24.16 8.81
C ASN A 151 33.74 -24.72 7.88
N PRO A 152 34.91 -24.07 7.70
CA PRO A 152 36.03 -24.76 7.08
C PRO A 152 36.62 -25.69 8.15
N GLU A 153 36.33 -26.98 8.05
CA GLU A 153 37.20 -28.01 8.64
C GLU A 153 38.59 -27.84 8.03
N VAL A 154 39.49 -27.22 8.78
CA VAL A 154 40.93 -27.28 8.49
C VAL A 154 41.43 -28.57 9.15
N MET A 155 41.48 -29.65 8.36
CA MET A 155 42.25 -30.83 8.69
C MET A 155 43.73 -30.59 8.35
N MET A 156 44.57 -30.82 9.36
CA MET A 156 46.04 -30.96 9.38
C MET A 156 46.90 -29.69 9.32
#